data_AF-A0A519MAV0-F1
#
_entry.id   AF-A0A519MAV0-F1
#
_cell.length_a   1.000
_cell.length_b   1.000
_cell.length_c   1.000
_cell.angle_alpha   90.00
_cell.angle_beta   90.00
_cell.angle_gamma   90.00
#
_symmetry.space_group_name_H-M   'P 1'
#
loop_
_entity.id
_entity.type
_entity.pdbx_description
1 polymer ?
#
loop_
_entity_poly.entity_id
_entity_poly.type
_entity_poly.pdbx_seq_one_letter_code
_entity_poly.pdbx_strand_id
1 'polypeptide(L)'
;MRLLKPLYLSAALAFALSSCSTTKSITAAPLTVPTTIVAKKAKLTETEEKRWSHLDLERDTIPGMSVDRVYELLKDRKSTKVIVGVVDSGIDIEHPDLKAVIWTNTKEIAGNGIDDDKNGYIDDIHGWNFLGEAEHENMEFVRILKKGDDGSETYKRAKAEYDAEYQQAMAGKQQMDFISNIDKQIKTLLKKEDYTADDLKNLTSTDPQINAVKPQLIQILSNVPKSEFDAQIKGGKDHYDSQVKYHLNMEFDGRKIVGDNPNDFNDRGYGNNNVTGPVKQGAKHGTHVAGIIAQGRGNNLGGDGVASNNVQIMAVRAVPDGDEYDKDVALAIRYAVDNGAKVINGSFGKYYSPHSEWVYDAIKYAAEKDVLIVCAAGNEGMDLNEGGKVKERYPNDNKLSATEISDTFLTIGALNYDLD
;
A
#
# COMPACT_ATOMS: atom_id res chain seq x y z
N MET A 1 -73.96 13.94 18.30
CA MET A 1 -74.55 14.90 17.34
C MET A 1 -73.55 15.09 16.21
N ARG A 2 -73.95 14.77 14.99
CA ARG A 2 -73.12 14.76 13.77
C ARG A 2 -72.90 16.19 13.21
N LEU A 3 -71.98 16.22 12.24
CA LEU A 3 -71.94 16.99 10.97
C LEU A 3 -70.80 18.04 10.95
N LEU A 4 -69.95 18.22 9.94
CA LEU A 4 -69.64 17.61 8.63
C LEU A 4 -68.33 18.31 8.18
N LYS A 5 -67.39 17.62 7.53
CA LYS A 5 -66.39 18.21 6.58
C LYS A 5 -67.14 18.48 5.23
N PRO A 6 -66.64 19.16 4.16
CA PRO A 6 -65.21 19.27 3.76
C PRO A 6 -64.74 20.40 2.75
N LEU A 7 -63.42 20.44 2.45
CA LEU A 7 -62.71 20.62 1.14
C LEU A 7 -62.42 21.99 0.43
N TYR A 8 -61.10 22.16 0.13
CA TYR A 8 -60.40 22.76 -1.05
C TYR A 8 -60.39 24.31 -1.25
N LEU A 9 -59.36 25.03 -1.75
CA LEU A 9 -58.09 24.72 -2.44
C LEU A 9 -57.16 25.99 -2.45
N SER A 10 -55.83 25.78 -2.56
CA SER A 10 -54.79 26.64 -3.20
C SER A 10 -54.35 27.98 -2.56
N ALA A 11 -53.11 28.13 -2.04
CA ALA A 11 -51.81 28.33 -2.73
C ALA A 11 -51.61 29.78 -3.27
N ALA A 12 -50.50 30.51 -3.15
CA ALA A 12 -49.16 30.29 -2.62
C ALA A 12 -48.46 31.67 -2.51
N LEU A 13 -47.56 31.88 -1.54
CA LEU A 13 -46.26 32.57 -1.64
C LEU A 13 -45.69 32.83 -0.23
N ALA A 14 -44.56 32.21 0.10
CA ALA A 14 -43.49 32.83 0.90
C ALA A 14 -42.26 31.89 0.95
N PHE A 15 -41.14 32.42 0.49
CA PHE A 15 -39.79 31.85 0.52
C PHE A 15 -39.29 31.60 1.95
N ALA A 16 -38.55 30.51 2.17
CA ALA A 16 -37.28 30.48 2.91
C ALA A 16 -36.61 29.09 2.82
N LEU A 17 -35.42 29.07 2.20
CA LEU A 17 -34.24 28.25 2.47
C LEU A 17 -34.41 26.92 3.23
N SER A 18 -34.31 25.80 2.51
CA SER A 18 -33.73 24.55 3.03
C SER A 18 -33.27 23.66 1.87
N SER A 19 -32.06 23.86 1.36
CA SER A 19 -31.37 22.83 0.56
C SER A 19 -30.67 21.86 1.51
N CYS A 20 -31.42 20.96 2.12
CA CYS A 20 -30.86 19.72 2.65
C CYS A 20 -31.06 18.68 1.55
N SER A 21 -30.00 18.37 0.80
CA SER A 21 -29.95 17.12 0.05
C SER A 21 -30.00 15.99 1.08
N THR A 22 -31.14 15.32 1.17
CA THR A 22 -31.25 14.05 1.87
C THR A 22 -30.28 13.07 1.21
N THR A 23 -29.17 12.77 1.89
CA THR A 23 -28.41 11.55 1.68
C THR A 23 -29.41 10.41 1.71
N LYS A 24 -29.66 9.80 0.54
CA LYS A 24 -30.32 8.50 0.49
C LYS A 24 -29.37 7.52 1.15
N SER A 25 -29.54 7.29 2.46
CA SER A 25 -29.04 6.07 3.07
C SER A 25 -29.59 4.92 2.26
N ILE A 26 -28.72 4.19 1.57
CA ILE A 26 -29.08 2.90 0.97
C ILE A 26 -29.27 1.95 2.15
N THR A 27 -30.46 1.97 2.75
CA THR A 27 -30.89 0.91 3.67
C THR A 27 -31.28 -0.28 2.80
N ALA A 28 -30.30 -1.01 2.30
CA ALA A 28 -30.55 -2.36 1.83
C ALA A 28 -30.82 -3.20 3.08
N ALA A 29 -31.99 -3.84 3.18
CA ALA A 29 -32.15 -4.94 4.12
C ALA A 29 -31.05 -5.98 3.82
N PRO A 30 -30.39 -6.57 4.84
CA PRO A 30 -29.42 -7.62 4.59
C PRO A 30 -30.09 -8.69 3.72
N LEU A 31 -29.45 -9.05 2.61
CA LEU A 31 -29.94 -10.10 1.73
C LEU A 31 -30.09 -11.37 2.57
N THR A 32 -31.33 -11.81 2.82
CA THR A 32 -31.57 -13.15 3.34
C THR A 32 -31.17 -14.13 2.26
N VAL A 33 -29.98 -14.70 2.36
CA VAL A 33 -29.50 -15.76 1.46
C VAL A 33 -30.33 -17.02 1.77
N PRO A 34 -31.24 -17.47 0.88
CA PRO A 34 -32.11 -18.61 1.15
C PRO A 34 -31.40 -19.96 1.03
N THR A 35 -30.10 -19.95 0.78
CA THR A 35 -29.32 -21.11 0.38
C THR A 35 -28.31 -21.42 1.47
N THR A 36 -28.26 -22.66 1.94
CA THR A 36 -27.12 -23.16 2.72
C THR A 36 -25.91 -23.22 1.79
N ILE A 37 -25.21 -22.09 1.66
CA ILE A 37 -23.95 -22.02 0.91
C ILE A 37 -22.84 -22.51 1.83
N VAL A 38 -22.10 -23.53 1.40
CA VAL A 38 -20.99 -24.11 2.15
C VAL A 38 -19.70 -23.78 1.41
N ALA A 39 -18.79 -23.06 2.05
CA ALA A 39 -17.47 -22.79 1.52
C ALA A 39 -16.69 -24.10 1.30
N LYS A 40 -15.88 -24.14 0.24
CA LYS A 40 -15.00 -25.25 -0.08
C LYS A 40 -14.02 -25.48 1.06
N LYS A 41 -14.01 -26.71 1.60
CA LYS A 41 -13.04 -27.15 2.63
C LYS A 41 -11.84 -27.90 2.07
N ALA A 42 -11.91 -28.32 0.80
CA ALA A 42 -10.80 -28.97 0.13
C ALA A 42 -9.74 -27.94 -0.25
N LYS A 43 -8.46 -28.34 -0.20
CA LYS A 43 -7.35 -27.50 -0.64
C LYS A 43 -7.61 -26.95 -2.05
N LEU A 44 -7.34 -25.66 -2.25
CA LEU A 44 -7.43 -25.04 -3.56
C LEU A 44 -6.40 -25.65 -4.52
N THR A 45 -6.80 -25.82 -5.77
CA THR A 45 -5.87 -26.06 -6.87
C THR A 45 -5.01 -24.82 -7.10
N GLU A 46 -3.84 -24.96 -7.73
CA GLU A 46 -2.96 -23.82 -8.03
C GLU A 46 -3.69 -22.72 -8.84
N THR A 47 -4.56 -23.11 -9.76
CA THR A 47 -5.36 -22.15 -10.54
C THR A 47 -6.38 -21.42 -9.68
N GLU A 48 -7.06 -22.12 -8.77
CA GLU A 48 -7.99 -21.51 -7.82
C GLU A 48 -7.24 -20.58 -6.85
N GLU A 49 -6.10 -21.00 -6.33
CA GLU A 49 -5.26 -20.20 -5.41
C GLU A 49 -4.73 -18.93 -6.10
N LYS A 50 -4.37 -18.97 -7.38
CA LYS A 50 -3.96 -17.76 -8.11
C LYS A 50 -5.10 -16.79 -8.39
N ARG A 51 -6.37 -17.23 -8.30
CA ARG A 51 -7.55 -16.44 -8.69
C ARG A 51 -8.60 -16.28 -7.61
N TRP A 52 -8.40 -16.83 -6.41
CA TRP A 52 -9.47 -17.00 -5.42
C TRP A 52 -10.19 -15.68 -5.10
N SER A 53 -9.46 -14.56 -5.08
CA SER A 53 -9.99 -13.22 -4.81
C SER A 53 -11.04 -12.76 -5.81
N HIS A 54 -11.06 -13.33 -7.02
CA HIS A 54 -12.01 -13.02 -8.09
C HIS A 54 -13.25 -13.92 -8.10
N LEU A 55 -13.19 -15.04 -7.39
CA LEU A 55 -14.22 -16.07 -7.37
C LEU A 55 -15.41 -15.67 -6.50
N ASP A 56 -16.51 -16.38 -6.67
CA ASP A 56 -17.79 -16.12 -6.01
C ASP A 56 -18.18 -17.29 -5.10
N LEU A 57 -18.63 -16.99 -3.88
CA LEU A 57 -18.98 -18.01 -2.90
C LEU A 57 -20.16 -18.89 -3.35
N GLU A 58 -21.11 -18.34 -4.11
CA GLU A 58 -22.30 -19.05 -4.58
C GLU A 58 -21.99 -19.93 -5.81
N ARG A 59 -21.18 -19.42 -6.75
CA ARG A 59 -20.85 -20.09 -8.02
C ARG A 59 -19.69 -21.07 -7.87
N ASP A 60 -18.65 -20.65 -7.17
CA ASP A 60 -17.35 -21.32 -7.14
C ASP A 60 -17.09 -22.00 -5.78
N THR A 61 -17.97 -21.79 -4.79
CA THR A 61 -17.81 -22.24 -3.38
C THR A 61 -16.58 -21.64 -2.67
N ILE A 62 -15.96 -20.62 -3.26
CA ILE A 62 -14.74 -19.97 -2.75
C ILE A 62 -15.08 -18.53 -2.37
N PRO A 63 -14.77 -18.09 -1.13
CA PRO A 63 -15.16 -16.77 -0.61
C PRO A 63 -14.27 -15.63 -1.17
N GLY A 64 -14.34 -15.39 -2.48
CA GLY A 64 -13.73 -14.22 -3.12
C GLY A 64 -14.65 -12.99 -3.15
N MET A 65 -14.21 -11.94 -3.83
CA MET A 65 -14.97 -10.69 -3.99
C MET A 65 -16.03 -10.74 -5.10
N SER A 66 -16.22 -11.91 -5.75
CA SER A 66 -17.14 -12.08 -6.87
C SER A 66 -16.86 -11.17 -8.08
N VAL A 67 -15.59 -10.79 -8.30
CA VAL A 67 -15.19 -9.85 -9.37
C VAL A 67 -15.64 -10.37 -10.74
N ASP A 68 -15.43 -11.65 -11.03
CA ASP A 68 -15.78 -12.23 -12.33
C ASP A 68 -17.30 -12.14 -12.60
N ARG A 69 -18.13 -12.39 -11.57
CA ARG A 69 -19.59 -12.23 -11.64
C ARG A 69 -19.99 -10.77 -11.87
N VAL A 70 -19.29 -9.81 -11.27
CA VAL A 70 -19.56 -8.38 -11.47
C VAL A 70 -19.31 -7.97 -12.93
N TYR A 71 -18.25 -8.46 -13.58
CA TYR A 71 -18.03 -8.19 -15.00
C TYR A 71 -19.17 -8.70 -15.89
N GLU A 72 -19.71 -9.89 -15.59
CA GLU A 72 -20.87 -10.44 -16.31
C GLU A 72 -22.13 -9.58 -16.12
N LEU A 73 -22.39 -9.12 -14.90
CA LEU A 73 -23.54 -8.28 -14.55
C LEU A 73 -23.47 -6.88 -15.18
N LEU A 74 -22.26 -6.35 -15.38
CA LEU A 74 -22.03 -5.00 -15.88
C LEU A 74 -21.79 -4.93 -17.39
N LYS A 75 -21.73 -6.06 -18.10
CA LYS A 75 -21.35 -6.12 -19.53
C LYS A 75 -22.16 -5.20 -20.46
N ASP A 76 -23.44 -4.99 -20.15
CA ASP A 76 -24.37 -4.20 -20.95
C ASP A 76 -24.53 -2.76 -20.41
N ARG A 77 -23.78 -2.39 -19.37
CA ARG A 77 -23.81 -1.04 -18.79
C ARG A 77 -22.72 -0.18 -19.41
N LYS A 78 -23.07 1.08 -19.69
CA LYS A 78 -22.09 2.09 -20.09
C LYS A 78 -21.22 2.45 -18.88
N SER A 79 -19.92 2.29 -19.02
CA SER A 79 -18.93 2.72 -18.03
C SER A 79 -18.47 4.16 -18.26
N THR A 80 -18.01 4.79 -17.18
CA THR A 80 -17.26 6.04 -17.23
C THR A 80 -15.84 5.71 -16.78
N LYS A 81 -14.85 6.27 -17.48
CA LYS A 81 -13.44 6.06 -17.14
C LYS A 81 -13.10 6.79 -15.84
N VAL A 82 -12.44 6.11 -14.91
CA VAL A 82 -12.05 6.63 -13.59
C VAL A 82 -10.53 6.73 -13.51
N ILE A 83 -10.02 7.87 -13.06
CA ILE A 83 -8.59 8.00 -12.76
C ILE A 83 -8.37 7.59 -11.30
N VAL A 84 -7.42 6.67 -11.09
CA VAL A 84 -6.97 6.20 -9.78
C VAL A 84 -5.55 6.70 -9.56
N GLY A 85 -5.36 7.59 -8.59
CA GLY A 85 -4.04 8.01 -8.14
C GLY A 85 -3.47 6.94 -7.21
N VAL A 86 -2.32 6.35 -7.56
CA VAL A 86 -1.63 5.39 -6.70
C VAL A 86 -0.46 6.13 -6.04
N VAL A 87 -0.61 6.46 -4.77
CA VAL A 87 0.42 7.11 -3.95
C VAL A 87 1.25 6.03 -3.28
N ASP A 88 2.46 5.80 -3.80
CA ASP A 88 3.29 4.64 -3.43
C ASP A 88 4.79 4.90 -3.74
N SER A 89 5.57 3.83 -3.82
CA SER A 89 7.00 3.74 -4.18
C SER A 89 7.33 4.05 -5.64
N GLY A 90 6.31 4.31 -6.45
CA GLY A 90 6.41 4.46 -7.90
C GLY A 90 5.86 3.26 -8.65
N ILE A 91 5.76 3.38 -9.96
CA ILE A 91 5.19 2.35 -10.84
C ILE A 91 6.08 2.17 -12.06
N ASP A 92 6.38 0.93 -12.44
CA ASP A 92 6.94 0.61 -13.75
C ASP A 92 5.86 0.82 -14.82
N ILE A 93 5.76 2.05 -15.32
CA ILE A 93 4.77 2.45 -16.32
C ILE A 93 4.98 1.76 -17.67
N GLU A 94 6.14 1.15 -17.89
CA GLU A 94 6.46 0.35 -19.08
C GLU A 94 6.12 -1.14 -18.91
N HIS A 95 5.61 -1.55 -17.75
CA HIS A 95 5.27 -2.93 -17.49
C HIS A 95 4.25 -3.43 -18.55
N PRO A 96 4.51 -4.56 -19.23
CA PRO A 96 3.70 -5.01 -20.37
C PRO A 96 2.20 -5.16 -20.06
N ASP A 97 1.88 -5.47 -18.81
CA ASP A 97 0.52 -5.70 -18.33
C ASP A 97 -0.17 -4.43 -17.75
N LEU A 98 0.55 -3.33 -17.61
CA LEU A 98 0.04 -2.07 -17.04
C LEU A 98 0.09 -0.88 -18.01
N LYS A 99 1.03 -0.85 -18.95
CA LYS A 99 1.24 0.31 -19.84
C LYS A 99 -0.03 0.77 -20.58
N ALA A 100 -0.96 -0.14 -20.84
CA ALA A 100 -2.22 0.17 -21.53
C ALA A 100 -3.24 0.95 -20.66
N VAL A 101 -3.07 0.93 -19.34
CA VAL A 101 -3.96 1.57 -18.36
C VAL A 101 -3.29 2.74 -17.64
N ILE A 102 -2.03 3.09 -17.96
CA ILE A 102 -1.39 4.26 -17.37
C ILE A 102 -2.11 5.55 -17.81
N TRP A 103 -2.36 6.44 -16.86
CA TRP A 103 -2.93 7.76 -17.10
C TRP A 103 -1.95 8.63 -17.88
N THR A 104 -2.46 9.53 -18.71
CA THR A 104 -1.62 10.48 -19.45
C THR A 104 -2.17 11.89 -19.26
N ASN A 105 -1.33 12.81 -18.78
CA ASN A 105 -1.66 14.23 -18.77
C ASN A 105 -1.66 14.75 -20.20
N THR A 106 -2.84 14.90 -20.80
CA THR A 106 -2.98 15.39 -22.19
C THR A 106 -2.72 16.88 -22.33
N LYS A 107 -2.48 17.60 -21.23
CA LYS A 107 -2.18 19.03 -21.23
C LYS A 107 -0.68 19.32 -21.33
N GLU A 108 0.16 18.32 -21.11
CA GLU A 108 1.62 18.40 -21.18
C GLU A 108 2.18 17.92 -22.53
N ILE A 109 3.33 18.47 -22.93
CA ILE A 109 4.11 18.03 -24.09
C ILE A 109 5.36 17.31 -23.58
N ALA A 110 5.34 15.97 -23.66
CA ALA A 110 6.41 15.12 -23.16
C ALA A 110 7.82 15.54 -23.56
N GLY A 111 8.64 15.88 -22.55
CA GLY A 111 10.08 16.05 -22.66
C GLY A 111 10.50 17.42 -23.19
N ASN A 112 9.63 18.44 -23.10
CA ASN A 112 9.99 19.80 -23.50
C ASN A 112 10.64 20.59 -22.36
N GLY A 113 10.64 20.07 -21.12
CA GLY A 113 11.21 20.72 -19.94
C GLY A 113 10.36 21.89 -19.42
N ILE A 114 9.08 21.94 -19.77
CA ILE A 114 8.14 23.02 -19.45
C ILE A 114 6.97 22.41 -18.68
N ASP A 115 6.40 23.19 -17.76
CA ASP A 115 5.09 22.94 -17.16
C ASP A 115 4.05 23.63 -18.05
N ASP A 116 3.54 22.89 -19.04
CA ASP A 116 2.66 23.43 -20.09
C ASP A 116 1.27 23.79 -19.55
N ASP A 117 0.77 22.99 -18.60
CA ASP A 117 -0.55 23.17 -17.99
C ASP A 117 -0.55 24.11 -16.77
N LYS A 118 0.65 24.49 -16.30
CA LYS A 118 0.93 25.43 -15.20
C LYS A 118 0.42 24.92 -13.86
N ASN A 119 0.43 23.60 -13.65
CA ASN A 119 0.05 22.96 -12.40
C ASN A 119 1.19 22.93 -11.37
N GLY A 120 2.40 23.33 -11.75
CA GLY A 120 3.60 23.36 -10.91
C GLY A 120 4.53 22.16 -11.08
N TYR A 121 4.25 21.25 -12.01
CA TYR A 121 4.93 19.97 -12.20
C TYR A 121 5.39 19.82 -13.65
N ILE A 122 6.68 20.05 -13.90
CA ILE A 122 7.28 20.03 -15.25
C ILE A 122 7.20 18.62 -15.87
N ASP A 123 6.60 18.51 -17.06
CA ASP A 123 6.51 17.25 -17.81
C ASP A 123 5.88 16.07 -17.02
N ASP A 124 4.84 16.31 -16.21
CA ASP A 124 4.17 15.29 -15.37
C ASP A 124 3.26 14.31 -16.15
N ILE A 125 3.78 13.77 -17.26
CA ILE A 125 3.04 13.00 -18.27
C ILE A 125 2.24 11.83 -17.71
N HIS A 126 2.78 11.10 -16.74
CA HIS A 126 2.14 9.90 -16.17
C HIS A 126 1.89 10.01 -14.66
N GLY A 127 2.10 11.20 -14.10
CA GLY A 127 2.08 11.46 -12.67
C GLY A 127 3.35 12.19 -12.21
N TRP A 128 3.58 12.21 -10.89
CA TRP A 128 4.69 12.94 -10.28
C TRP A 128 5.48 12.11 -9.28
N ASN A 129 6.79 12.36 -9.20
CA ASN A 129 7.69 11.77 -8.23
C ASN A 129 8.22 12.84 -7.25
N PHE A 130 7.68 12.84 -6.02
CA PHE A 130 8.09 13.73 -4.93
C PHE A 130 9.44 13.36 -4.30
N LEU A 131 9.91 12.13 -4.52
CA LEU A 131 11.16 11.65 -3.92
C LEU A 131 12.39 11.96 -4.77
N GLY A 132 12.23 12.45 -6.00
CA GLY A 132 13.34 12.63 -6.93
C GLY A 132 14.17 11.35 -7.04
N GLU A 133 15.46 11.43 -6.71
CA GLU A 133 16.39 10.28 -6.73
C GLU A 133 16.54 9.57 -5.37
N ALA A 134 15.78 9.97 -4.34
CA ALA A 134 15.79 9.29 -3.04
C ALA A 134 15.09 7.93 -3.15
N GLU A 135 15.72 6.88 -2.64
CA GLU A 135 15.15 5.52 -2.58
C GLU A 135 14.94 5.08 -1.14
N HIS A 136 15.99 5.18 -0.31
CA HIS A 136 15.95 4.79 1.09
C HIS A 136 15.76 6.00 1.99
N GLU A 137 15.10 5.81 3.12
CA GLU A 137 14.87 6.85 4.10
C GLU A 137 14.85 6.28 5.53
N ASN A 138 15.08 7.13 6.53
CA ASN A 138 14.89 6.79 7.93
C ASN A 138 13.42 6.53 8.28
N MET A 139 13.21 5.69 9.31
CA MET A 139 11.94 5.69 10.03
C MET A 139 11.73 7.05 10.72
N GLU A 140 10.49 7.47 10.91
CA GLU A 140 10.18 8.79 11.47
C GLU A 140 10.68 8.91 12.92
N PHE A 141 10.62 7.82 13.71
CA PHE A 141 11.18 7.84 15.06
C PHE A 141 12.69 8.13 15.07
N VAL A 142 13.44 7.66 14.07
CA VAL A 142 14.87 8.00 13.91
C VAL A 142 15.05 9.47 13.57
N ARG A 143 14.20 10.04 12.70
CA ARG A 143 14.21 11.49 12.39
C ARG A 143 13.90 12.33 13.62
N ILE A 144 12.99 11.88 14.49
CA ILE A 144 12.71 12.51 15.78
C ILE A 144 13.95 12.50 16.67
N LEU A 145 14.64 11.35 16.81
CA LEU A 145 15.85 11.26 17.63
C LEU A 145 16.97 12.18 17.14
N LYS A 146 17.13 12.36 15.82
CA LYS A 146 18.13 13.27 15.23
C LYS A 146 17.93 14.73 15.61
N LYS A 147 16.70 15.15 15.92
CA LYS A 147 16.40 16.52 16.37
C LYS A 147 16.89 16.78 17.80
N GLY A 148 17.20 15.73 18.56
CA GLY A 148 17.66 15.79 19.93
C GLY A 148 16.55 15.59 20.96
N ASP A 149 16.94 15.27 22.20
CA ASP A 149 16.03 15.06 23.32
C ASP A 149 15.40 16.38 23.76
N ASP A 150 14.10 16.52 23.53
CA ASP A 150 13.28 17.64 23.96
C ASP A 150 12.45 17.34 25.23
N GLY A 151 12.62 16.14 25.82
CA GLY A 151 11.89 15.67 26.99
C GLY A 151 10.43 15.28 26.73
N SER A 152 9.95 15.35 25.49
CA SER A 152 8.56 15.02 25.12
C SER A 152 8.26 13.52 25.26
N GLU A 153 6.99 13.17 25.47
CA GLU A 153 6.56 11.77 25.42
C GLU A 153 6.77 11.15 24.04
N THR A 154 6.66 11.96 22.97
CA THR A 154 6.97 11.54 21.60
C THR A 154 8.43 11.11 21.46
N TYR A 155 9.38 11.90 21.98
CA TYR A 155 10.81 11.55 21.95
C TYR A 155 11.08 10.29 22.76
N LYS A 156 10.50 10.16 23.97
CA LYS A 156 10.67 8.96 24.80
C LYS A 156 10.12 7.70 24.11
N ARG A 157 8.96 7.80 23.46
CA ARG A 157 8.35 6.72 22.67
C ARG A 157 9.25 6.34 21.48
N ALA A 158 9.70 7.33 20.72
CA ALA A 158 10.62 7.15 19.59
C ALA A 158 11.94 6.49 20.03
N LYS A 159 12.48 6.88 21.19
CA LYS A 159 13.71 6.30 21.74
C LYS A 159 13.53 4.85 22.15
N ALA A 160 12.43 4.51 22.80
CA ALA A 160 12.12 3.14 23.20
C ALA A 160 11.93 2.23 21.99
N GLU A 161 11.25 2.72 20.95
CA GLU A 161 11.03 2.00 19.69
C GLU A 161 12.34 1.79 18.93
N TYR A 162 13.16 2.84 18.78
CA TYR A 162 14.50 2.73 18.21
C TYR A 162 15.37 1.69 18.93
N ASP A 163 15.41 1.73 20.26
CA ASP A 163 16.21 0.78 21.04
C ASP A 163 15.75 -0.66 20.83
N ALA A 164 14.45 -0.90 20.75
CA ALA A 164 13.89 -2.23 20.49
C ALA A 164 14.20 -2.70 19.06
N GLU A 165 13.88 -1.88 18.06
CA GLU A 165 14.04 -2.24 16.64
C GLU A 165 15.51 -2.39 16.26
N TYR A 166 16.40 -1.51 16.73
CA TYR A 166 17.83 -1.62 16.44
C TYR A 166 18.43 -2.91 17.00
N GLN A 167 18.06 -3.32 18.23
CA GLN A 167 18.52 -4.58 18.78
C GLN A 167 17.98 -5.79 17.99
N GLN A 168 16.70 -5.75 17.61
CA GLN A 168 16.09 -6.80 16.78
C GLN A 168 16.73 -6.90 15.39
N ALA A 169 16.95 -5.77 14.72
CA ALA A 169 17.57 -5.70 13.41
C ALA A 169 19.00 -6.23 13.44
N MET A 170 19.79 -5.85 14.45
CA MET A 170 21.15 -6.33 14.63
C MET A 170 21.20 -7.84 14.92
N ALA A 171 20.30 -8.36 15.76
CA ALA A 171 20.21 -9.79 16.03
C ALA A 171 19.78 -10.59 14.78
N GLY A 172 18.77 -10.11 14.06
CA GLY A 172 18.30 -10.69 12.81
C GLY A 172 19.38 -10.70 11.73
N LYS A 173 20.11 -9.59 11.58
CA LYS A 173 21.27 -9.48 10.69
C LYS A 173 22.33 -10.52 11.02
N GLN A 174 22.73 -10.62 12.30
CA GLN A 174 23.72 -11.60 12.74
C GLN A 174 23.27 -13.03 12.46
N GLN A 175 21.99 -13.34 12.65
CA GLN A 175 21.42 -14.64 12.34
C GLN A 175 21.45 -14.95 10.84
N MET A 176 21.06 -13.99 9.98
CA MET A 176 21.10 -14.17 8.51
C MET A 176 22.53 -14.32 8.00
N ASP A 177 23.46 -13.53 8.54
CA ASP A 177 24.89 -13.64 8.21
C ASP A 177 25.45 -14.99 8.63
N PHE A 178 25.06 -15.50 9.81
CA PHE A 178 25.44 -16.83 10.27
C PHE A 178 24.93 -17.93 9.34
N ILE A 179 23.63 -17.92 8.99
CA ILE A 179 23.04 -18.93 8.11
C ILE A 179 23.67 -18.88 6.70
N SER A 180 23.87 -17.68 6.15
CA SER A 180 24.52 -17.49 4.85
C SER A 180 25.96 -18.00 4.84
N ASN A 181 26.71 -17.77 5.92
CA ASN A 181 28.07 -18.29 6.05
C ASN A 181 28.10 -19.82 6.15
N ILE A 182 27.16 -20.43 6.89
CA ILE A 182 27.04 -21.90 6.96
C ILE A 182 26.68 -22.48 5.58
N ASP A 183 25.70 -21.92 4.87
CA ASP A 183 25.34 -22.35 3.51
C ASP A 183 26.57 -22.33 2.58
N LYS A 184 27.35 -21.25 2.61
CA LYS A 184 28.60 -21.15 1.83
C LYS A 184 29.63 -22.22 2.20
N GLN A 185 29.79 -22.53 3.49
CA GLN A 185 30.69 -23.59 3.93
C GLN A 185 30.21 -24.97 3.48
N ILE A 186 28.90 -25.25 3.58
CA ILE A 186 28.29 -26.50 3.11
C ILE A 186 28.49 -26.67 1.61
N LYS A 187 28.21 -25.64 0.80
CA LYS A 187 28.45 -25.63 -0.65
C LYS A 187 29.90 -25.99 -0.97
N THR A 188 30.84 -25.45 -0.21
CA THR A 188 32.28 -25.72 -0.34
C THR A 188 32.62 -27.18 0.00
N LEU A 189 32.09 -27.72 1.11
CA LEU A 189 32.35 -29.10 1.54
C LEU A 189 31.76 -30.12 0.57
N LEU A 190 30.56 -29.87 0.06
CA LEU A 190 29.89 -30.72 -0.92
C LEU A 190 30.43 -30.53 -2.34
N LYS A 191 31.15 -29.42 -2.60
CA LYS A 191 31.58 -28.98 -3.93
C LYS A 191 30.40 -28.85 -4.90
N LYS A 192 29.30 -28.29 -4.40
CA LYS A 192 28.05 -28.09 -5.15
C LYS A 192 27.43 -26.75 -4.79
N GLU A 193 26.94 -26.03 -5.79
CA GLU A 193 26.14 -24.80 -5.57
C GLU A 193 24.70 -25.11 -5.13
N ASP A 194 24.16 -26.25 -5.56
CA ASP A 194 22.83 -26.72 -5.17
C ASP A 194 22.96 -28.07 -4.46
N TYR A 195 22.24 -28.25 -3.35
CA TYR A 195 22.30 -29.45 -2.53
C TYR A 195 20.95 -29.76 -1.88
N THR A 196 20.74 -31.05 -1.64
CA THR A 196 19.49 -31.61 -1.11
C THR A 196 19.61 -31.93 0.38
N ALA A 197 18.47 -32.20 1.01
CA ALA A 197 18.43 -32.77 2.35
C ALA A 197 19.22 -34.09 2.46
N ASP A 198 19.28 -34.90 1.39
CA ASP A 198 20.04 -36.16 1.38
C ASP A 198 21.55 -35.93 1.24
N ASP A 199 21.98 -34.92 0.47
CA ASP A 199 23.39 -34.50 0.47
C ASP A 199 23.82 -34.10 1.88
N LEU A 200 22.98 -33.33 2.58
CA LEU A 200 23.24 -32.94 3.96
C LEU A 200 23.30 -34.14 4.90
N LYS A 201 22.39 -35.12 4.81
CA LYS A 201 22.42 -36.33 5.66
C LYS A 201 23.77 -37.05 5.56
N ASN A 202 24.30 -37.16 4.34
CA ASN A 202 25.57 -37.83 4.04
C ASN A 202 26.81 -36.96 4.29
N LEU A 203 26.67 -35.64 4.45
CA LEU A 203 27.78 -34.74 4.73
C LEU A 203 28.41 -35.00 6.11
N THR A 204 29.71 -35.30 6.16
CA THR A 204 30.48 -35.32 7.40
C THR A 204 31.27 -34.02 7.56
N SER A 205 31.24 -33.43 8.75
CA SER A 205 32.00 -32.21 9.06
C SER A 205 32.58 -32.29 10.46
N THR A 206 33.80 -31.77 10.65
CA THR A 206 34.41 -31.56 11.96
C THR A 206 34.01 -30.22 12.59
N ASP A 207 33.31 -29.37 11.83
CA ASP A 207 32.87 -28.05 12.30
C ASP A 207 31.65 -28.19 13.24
N PRO A 208 31.75 -27.78 14.51
CA PRO A 208 30.64 -27.85 15.46
C PRO A 208 29.41 -27.03 15.05
N GLN A 209 29.60 -25.91 14.36
CA GLN A 209 28.50 -25.02 13.95
C GLN A 209 27.68 -25.66 12.83
N ILE A 210 28.35 -26.26 11.84
CA ILE A 210 27.67 -27.03 10.77
C ILE A 210 26.89 -28.19 11.38
N ASN A 211 27.50 -28.94 12.31
CA ASN A 211 26.83 -30.08 12.94
C ASN A 211 25.63 -29.68 13.79
N ALA A 212 25.65 -28.49 14.41
CA ALA A 212 24.54 -27.98 15.20
C ALA A 212 23.31 -27.61 14.33
N VAL A 213 23.52 -27.00 13.16
CA VAL A 213 22.41 -26.51 12.30
C VAL A 213 21.98 -27.50 11.22
N LYS A 214 22.84 -28.46 10.85
CA LYS A 214 22.57 -29.48 9.83
C LYS A 214 21.21 -30.18 10.01
N PRO A 215 20.76 -30.60 11.22
CA PRO A 215 19.45 -31.21 11.39
C PRO A 215 18.29 -30.28 10.99
N GLN A 216 18.39 -28.98 11.29
CA GLN A 216 17.37 -27.99 10.93
C GLN A 216 17.35 -27.77 9.42
N LEU A 217 18.51 -27.63 8.79
CA LEU A 217 18.61 -27.48 7.33
C LEU A 217 18.07 -28.71 6.58
N ILE A 218 18.31 -29.93 7.09
CA ILE A 218 17.72 -31.17 6.54
C ILE A 218 16.19 -31.08 6.59
N GLN A 219 15.62 -30.65 7.72
CA GLN A 219 14.17 -30.53 7.88
C GLN A 219 13.56 -29.51 6.91
N ILE A 220 14.20 -28.36 6.76
CA ILE A 220 13.76 -27.30 5.84
C ILE A 220 13.83 -27.81 4.40
N LEU A 221 14.99 -28.29 3.95
CA LEU A 221 15.22 -28.72 2.57
C LEU A 221 14.48 -30.02 2.19
N SER A 222 13.87 -30.70 3.16
CA SER A 222 12.96 -31.82 2.86
C SER A 222 11.60 -31.35 2.34
N ASN A 223 11.23 -30.09 2.59
CA ASN A 223 9.92 -29.53 2.25
C ASN A 223 10.01 -28.25 1.39
N VAL A 224 11.16 -27.57 1.40
CA VAL A 224 11.39 -26.31 0.70
C VAL A 224 12.50 -26.53 -0.34
N PRO A 225 12.27 -26.20 -1.63
CA PRO A 225 13.31 -26.23 -2.64
C PRO A 225 14.50 -25.35 -2.26
N LYS A 226 15.73 -25.77 -2.59
CA LYS A 226 16.94 -25.01 -2.27
C LYS A 226 16.94 -23.60 -2.84
N SER A 227 16.36 -23.41 -4.03
CA SER A 227 16.19 -22.10 -4.66
C SER A 227 15.31 -21.16 -3.84
N GLU A 228 14.23 -21.67 -3.25
CA GLU A 228 13.35 -20.90 -2.39
C GLU A 228 14.03 -20.57 -1.06
N PHE A 229 14.73 -21.55 -0.47
CA PHE A 229 15.56 -21.30 0.71
C PHE A 229 16.60 -20.19 0.45
N ASP A 230 17.31 -20.23 -0.67
CA ASP A 230 18.29 -19.20 -1.03
C ASP A 230 17.65 -17.82 -1.23
N ALA A 231 16.47 -17.78 -1.84
CA ALA A 231 15.69 -16.55 -1.98
C ALA A 231 15.26 -15.99 -0.62
N GLN A 232 14.84 -16.84 0.33
CA GLN A 232 14.46 -16.44 1.69
C GLN A 232 15.64 -15.90 2.48
N ILE A 233 16.81 -16.58 2.44
CA ILE A 233 18.02 -16.11 3.12
C ILE A 233 18.51 -14.79 2.52
N LYS A 234 18.53 -14.67 1.19
CA LYS A 234 18.90 -13.42 0.52
C LYS A 234 17.94 -12.29 0.91
N GLY A 235 16.63 -12.55 0.85
CA GLY A 235 15.61 -11.57 1.22
C GLY A 235 15.72 -11.11 2.67
N GLY A 236 15.91 -12.04 3.61
CA GLY A 236 16.12 -11.72 5.02
C GLY A 236 17.40 -10.91 5.26
N LYS A 237 18.49 -11.24 4.56
CA LYS A 237 19.74 -10.48 4.63
C LYS A 237 19.55 -9.06 4.10
N ASP A 238 18.99 -8.93 2.89
CA ASP A 238 18.75 -7.63 2.25
C ASP A 238 17.86 -6.74 3.15
N HIS A 239 16.85 -7.34 3.79
CA HIS A 239 15.95 -6.66 4.71
C HIS A 239 16.69 -6.08 5.93
N TYR A 240 17.41 -6.91 6.70
CA TYR A 240 18.12 -6.41 7.89
C TYR A 240 19.32 -5.53 7.54
N ASP A 241 19.98 -5.77 6.41
CA ASP A 241 21.05 -4.89 5.91
C ASP A 241 20.47 -3.51 5.57
N SER A 242 19.30 -3.44 4.93
CA SER A 242 18.61 -2.16 4.64
C SER A 242 18.24 -1.42 5.93
N GLN A 243 17.65 -2.12 6.91
CA GLN A 243 17.28 -1.52 8.20
C GLN A 243 18.46 -0.86 8.90
N VAL A 244 19.56 -1.59 9.08
CA VAL A 244 20.73 -1.08 9.81
C VAL A 244 21.45 0.00 9.02
N LYS A 245 21.52 -0.12 7.69
CA LYS A 245 22.27 0.81 6.84
C LYS A 245 21.54 2.13 6.61
N TYR A 246 20.21 2.08 6.50
CA TYR A 246 19.39 3.22 6.11
C TYR A 246 18.35 3.56 7.16
N HIS A 247 17.37 2.68 7.40
CA HIS A 247 16.16 3.01 8.18
C HIS A 247 16.48 3.47 9.61
N LEU A 248 17.36 2.73 10.29
CA LEU A 248 17.78 2.93 11.68
C LEU A 248 19.10 3.70 11.81
N ASN A 249 19.70 4.14 10.70
CA ASN A 249 21.02 4.76 10.73
C ASN A 249 20.94 6.25 11.09
N MET A 250 21.48 6.60 12.25
CA MET A 250 21.52 7.98 12.77
C MET A 250 22.37 8.94 11.91
N GLU A 251 23.29 8.43 11.10
CA GLU A 251 24.16 9.24 10.23
C GLU A 251 23.67 9.32 8.78
N PHE A 252 22.72 8.46 8.39
CA PHE A 252 22.15 8.48 7.05
C PHE A 252 21.20 9.68 6.87
N ASP A 253 21.14 10.26 5.67
CA ASP A 253 20.19 11.32 5.33
C ASP A 253 19.71 11.07 3.90
N GLY A 254 18.57 10.38 3.78
CA GLY A 254 17.94 10.05 2.51
C GLY A 254 17.36 11.29 1.81
N ARG A 255 16.91 12.29 2.59
CA ARG A 255 16.22 13.46 2.06
C ARG A 255 17.14 14.44 1.36
N LYS A 256 18.41 14.51 1.76
CA LYS A 256 19.38 15.45 1.21
C LYS A 256 19.43 15.50 -0.32
N ILE A 257 19.24 14.37 -1.01
CA ILE A 257 19.30 14.31 -2.48
C ILE A 257 18.08 14.95 -3.16
N VAL A 258 16.95 15.09 -2.45
CA VAL A 258 15.72 15.72 -2.98
C VAL A 258 15.89 17.23 -3.09
N GLY A 259 16.69 17.83 -2.21
CA GLY A 259 17.07 19.25 -2.29
C GLY A 259 16.00 20.23 -1.81
N ASP A 260 15.00 19.76 -1.06
CA ASP A 260 13.93 20.56 -0.47
C ASP A 260 14.03 20.64 1.06
N ASN A 261 13.13 21.41 1.67
CA ASN A 261 12.88 21.45 3.10
C ASN A 261 11.60 20.66 3.45
N PRO A 262 11.71 19.46 4.04
CA PRO A 262 10.55 18.64 4.37
C PRO A 262 9.68 19.24 5.49
N ASN A 263 10.17 20.26 6.21
CA ASN A 263 9.45 20.93 7.30
C ASN A 263 8.87 22.29 6.89
N ASP A 264 8.91 22.65 5.60
CA ASP A 264 8.22 23.82 5.08
C ASP A 264 7.15 23.37 4.08
N PHE A 265 5.88 23.44 4.50
CA PHE A 265 4.77 23.12 3.61
C PHE A 265 4.64 24.09 2.45
N ASN A 266 5.36 25.20 2.33
CA ASN A 266 5.31 26.05 1.15
C ASN A 266 6.49 25.84 0.19
N ASP A 267 7.45 25.00 0.58
CA ASP A 267 8.52 24.60 -0.33
C ASP A 267 7.95 23.69 -1.43
N ARG A 268 8.08 24.15 -2.67
CA ARG A 268 7.45 23.62 -3.90
C ARG A 268 8.48 23.58 -5.02
N GLY A 269 8.17 22.84 -6.09
CA GLY A 269 9.05 22.74 -7.25
C GLY A 269 10.22 21.78 -7.05
N TYR A 270 10.02 20.75 -6.22
CA TYR A 270 10.94 19.64 -6.02
C TYR A 270 10.35 18.34 -6.58
N GLY A 271 11.19 17.31 -6.70
CA GLY A 271 10.82 16.06 -7.36
C GLY A 271 11.09 16.11 -8.87
N ASN A 272 10.55 15.13 -9.59
CA ASN A 272 10.67 15.03 -11.05
C ASN A 272 9.54 14.19 -11.66
N ASN A 273 9.55 14.03 -12.98
CA ASN A 273 8.58 13.23 -13.72
C ASN A 273 8.95 11.74 -13.87
N ASN A 274 10.04 11.28 -13.23
CA ASN A 274 10.42 9.87 -13.23
C ASN A 274 9.60 9.10 -12.18
N VAL A 275 8.35 8.78 -12.53
CA VAL A 275 7.39 8.08 -11.66
C VAL A 275 7.73 6.62 -11.36
N THR A 276 8.68 6.03 -12.08
CA THR A 276 9.26 4.71 -11.76
C THR A 276 10.37 4.80 -10.72
N GLY A 277 10.92 5.99 -10.49
CA GLY A 277 12.10 6.19 -9.64
C GLY A 277 13.42 5.84 -10.34
N PRO A 278 14.57 6.10 -9.71
CA PRO A 278 15.90 5.86 -10.28
C PRO A 278 16.14 4.40 -10.69
N VAL A 279 15.48 3.45 -10.03
CA VAL A 279 15.57 2.02 -10.33
C VAL A 279 14.21 1.34 -10.30
N LYS A 280 13.90 0.52 -11.32
CA LYS A 280 12.64 -0.24 -11.40
C LYS A 280 12.34 -1.12 -10.18
N GLN A 281 13.40 -1.59 -9.51
CA GLN A 281 13.27 -2.44 -8.34
C GLN A 281 12.65 -1.69 -7.15
N GLY A 282 12.86 -0.38 -7.04
CA GLY A 282 12.24 0.49 -6.03
C GLY A 282 10.73 0.60 -6.23
N ALA A 283 10.27 0.69 -7.49
CA ALA A 283 8.85 0.74 -7.84
C ALA A 283 8.11 -0.61 -7.76
N LYS A 284 8.74 -1.69 -7.28
CA LYS A 284 8.11 -3.03 -7.27
C LYS A 284 6.79 -3.05 -6.49
N HIS A 285 6.74 -2.36 -5.34
CA HIS A 285 5.54 -2.35 -4.50
C HIS A 285 4.38 -1.63 -5.18
N GLY A 286 4.59 -0.40 -5.66
CA GLY A 286 3.54 0.36 -6.34
C GLY A 286 3.12 -0.27 -7.67
N THR A 287 4.04 -0.91 -8.40
CA THR A 287 3.70 -1.72 -9.59
C THR A 287 2.79 -2.89 -9.25
N HIS A 288 3.06 -3.59 -8.14
CA HIS A 288 2.20 -4.69 -7.67
C HIS A 288 0.81 -4.18 -7.26
N VAL A 289 0.74 -3.07 -6.53
CA VAL A 289 -0.53 -2.41 -6.15
C VAL A 289 -1.34 -2.00 -7.38
N ALA A 290 -0.70 -1.32 -8.35
CA ALA A 290 -1.34 -0.95 -9.61
C ALA A 290 -1.83 -2.18 -10.39
N GLY A 291 -1.08 -3.28 -10.33
CA GLY A 291 -1.44 -4.58 -10.89
C GLY A 291 -2.77 -5.11 -10.37
N ILE A 292 -2.94 -5.14 -9.05
CA ILE A 292 -4.19 -5.55 -8.40
C ILE A 292 -5.37 -4.72 -8.92
N ILE A 293 -5.18 -3.41 -9.07
CA ILE A 293 -6.24 -2.49 -9.49
C ILE A 293 -6.59 -2.73 -10.97
N ALA A 294 -5.61 -2.80 -11.87
CA ALA A 294 -5.86 -2.54 -13.28
C ALA A 294 -5.07 -3.38 -14.31
N GLN A 295 -4.26 -4.36 -13.91
CA GLN A 295 -3.55 -5.20 -14.90
C GLN A 295 -4.51 -5.85 -15.90
N GLY A 296 -4.06 -6.07 -17.13
CA GLY A 296 -4.89 -6.58 -18.21
C GLY A 296 -5.54 -7.92 -17.88
N ARG A 297 -6.81 -8.09 -18.26
CA ARG A 297 -7.53 -9.36 -18.01
C ARG A 297 -7.40 -10.32 -19.18
N GLY A 298 -7.20 -11.61 -18.88
CA GLY A 298 -7.26 -12.69 -19.87
C GLY A 298 -6.18 -12.65 -20.97
N ASN A 299 -5.03 -12.01 -20.69
CA ASN A 299 -3.94 -11.82 -21.66
C ASN A 299 -2.76 -12.80 -21.47
N ASN A 300 -2.81 -13.67 -20.46
CA ASN A 300 -1.76 -14.63 -20.09
C ASN A 300 -0.39 -14.03 -19.74
N LEU A 301 -0.31 -12.73 -19.42
CA LEU A 301 0.92 -12.08 -18.95
C LEU A 301 1.05 -12.08 -17.42
N GLY A 302 -0.08 -12.01 -16.72
CA GLY A 302 -0.17 -11.94 -15.27
C GLY A 302 -1.51 -12.47 -14.74
N GLY A 303 -1.97 -11.88 -13.63
CA GLY A 303 -3.32 -12.11 -13.11
C GLY A 303 -4.35 -11.24 -13.83
N ASP A 304 -5.55 -11.16 -13.27
CA ASP A 304 -6.56 -10.20 -13.73
C ASP A 304 -6.64 -9.04 -12.73
N GLY A 305 -6.74 -7.80 -13.22
CA GLY A 305 -7.02 -6.63 -12.38
C GLY A 305 -8.51 -6.53 -12.03
N VAL A 306 -8.82 -5.88 -10.92
CA VAL A 306 -10.20 -5.68 -10.46
C VAL A 306 -10.99 -4.79 -11.45
N ALA A 307 -10.37 -3.74 -12.01
CA ALA A 307 -11.07 -2.70 -12.77
C ALA A 307 -10.47 -2.39 -14.17
N SER A 308 -9.70 -3.32 -14.74
CA SER A 308 -8.76 -3.12 -15.88
C SER A 308 -9.27 -2.37 -17.10
N ASN A 309 -10.57 -2.44 -17.43
CA ASN A 309 -11.10 -1.82 -18.67
C ASN A 309 -11.62 -0.40 -18.48
N ASN A 310 -11.77 0.06 -17.24
CA ASN A 310 -12.52 1.28 -16.92
C ASN A 310 -11.74 2.26 -16.05
N VAL A 311 -10.47 1.96 -15.74
CA VAL A 311 -9.62 2.83 -14.92
C VAL A 311 -8.37 3.25 -15.67
N GLN A 312 -7.81 4.39 -15.25
CA GLN A 312 -6.45 4.78 -15.57
C GLN A 312 -5.66 4.96 -14.28
N ILE A 313 -4.40 4.52 -14.28
CA ILE A 313 -3.49 4.60 -13.14
C ILE A 313 -2.60 5.83 -13.29
N MET A 314 -2.77 6.79 -12.39
CA MET A 314 -1.84 7.92 -12.23
C MET A 314 -0.79 7.54 -11.20
N ALA A 315 0.49 7.56 -11.59
CA ALA A 315 1.58 7.12 -10.75
C ALA A 315 2.09 8.28 -9.88
N VAL A 316 1.89 8.21 -8.56
CA VAL A 316 2.33 9.26 -7.64
C VAL A 316 3.35 8.67 -6.68
N ARG A 317 4.64 8.97 -6.90
CA ARG A 317 5.72 8.42 -6.09
C ARG A 317 6.01 9.33 -4.90
N ALA A 318 5.68 8.87 -3.69
CA ALA A 318 5.83 9.62 -2.44
C ALA A 318 6.27 8.75 -1.24
N VAL A 319 6.39 7.44 -1.42
CA VAL A 319 6.72 6.49 -0.35
C VAL A 319 8.11 5.88 -0.60
N PRO A 320 9.15 6.24 0.18
CA PRO A 320 10.47 5.64 0.04
C PRO A 320 10.54 4.24 0.70
N ASP A 321 11.68 3.57 0.58
CA ASP A 321 12.06 2.46 1.46
C ASP A 321 12.46 3.02 2.84
N GLY A 322 11.45 3.23 3.68
CA GLY A 322 11.48 3.93 4.97
C GLY A 322 10.15 4.65 5.20
N ASP A 323 10.09 5.59 6.15
CA ASP A 323 8.86 6.34 6.39
C ASP A 323 8.75 7.56 5.46
N GLU A 324 7.57 7.75 4.89
CA GLU A 324 7.22 8.90 4.07
C GLU A 324 7.16 10.22 4.86
N TYR A 325 7.35 11.35 4.16
CA TYR A 325 7.20 12.68 4.75
C TYR A 325 5.74 13.16 4.64
N ASP A 326 5.23 13.76 5.71
CA ASP A 326 3.86 14.30 5.76
C ASP A 326 3.61 15.33 4.63
N LYS A 327 4.64 16.12 4.28
CA LYS A 327 4.62 17.07 3.16
C LYS A 327 4.37 16.35 1.84
N ASP A 328 5.13 15.30 1.55
CA ASP A 328 5.02 14.55 0.30
C ASP A 328 3.65 13.87 0.19
N VAL A 329 3.16 13.26 1.28
CA VAL A 329 1.82 12.64 1.30
C VAL A 329 0.73 13.68 1.04
N ALA A 330 0.77 14.81 1.74
CA ALA A 330 -0.23 15.86 1.59
C ALA A 330 -0.24 16.44 0.16
N LEU A 331 0.94 16.66 -0.43
CA LEU A 331 1.07 17.16 -1.80
C LEU A 331 0.71 16.09 -2.84
N ALA A 332 1.02 14.82 -2.60
CA ALA A 332 0.63 13.71 -3.46
C ALA A 332 -0.89 13.56 -3.54
N ILE A 333 -1.59 13.66 -2.41
CA ILE A 333 -3.06 13.66 -2.38
C ILE A 333 -3.59 14.84 -3.19
N ARG A 334 -3.10 16.06 -2.94
CA ARG A 334 -3.54 17.27 -3.66
C ARG A 334 -3.27 17.16 -5.16
N TYR A 335 -2.08 16.71 -5.55
CA TYR A 335 -1.69 16.47 -6.93
C TYR A 335 -2.67 15.52 -7.64
N ALA A 336 -2.98 14.38 -7.02
CA ALA A 336 -3.90 13.41 -7.60
C ALA A 336 -5.32 13.99 -7.75
N VAL A 337 -5.82 14.70 -6.74
CA VAL A 337 -7.12 15.38 -6.78
C VAL A 337 -7.16 16.42 -7.90
N ASP A 338 -6.15 17.28 -7.99
CA ASP A 338 -6.10 18.40 -8.95
C ASP A 338 -5.94 17.92 -10.40
N ASN A 339 -5.29 16.76 -10.60
CA ASN A 339 -5.21 16.07 -11.88
C ASN A 339 -6.39 15.13 -12.17
N GLY A 340 -7.45 15.19 -11.36
CA GLY A 340 -8.75 14.59 -11.67
C GLY A 340 -8.91 13.14 -11.23
N ALA A 341 -8.06 12.63 -10.34
CA ALA A 341 -8.29 11.35 -9.68
C ALA A 341 -9.65 11.37 -8.96
N LYS A 342 -10.37 10.25 -9.03
CA LYS A 342 -11.61 10.01 -8.27
C LYS A 342 -11.44 8.98 -7.16
N VAL A 343 -10.35 8.22 -7.23
CA VAL A 343 -9.90 7.35 -6.15
C VAL A 343 -8.41 7.57 -5.97
N ILE A 344 -7.96 7.61 -4.72
CA ILE A 344 -6.56 7.61 -4.35
C ILE A 344 -6.32 6.36 -3.51
N ASN A 345 -5.36 5.53 -3.91
CA ASN A 345 -4.90 4.39 -3.14
C ASN A 345 -3.56 4.72 -2.47
N GLY A 346 -3.49 4.58 -1.15
CA GLY A 346 -2.26 4.68 -0.36
C GLY A 346 -1.95 3.37 0.37
N SER A 347 -0.92 2.64 -0.07
CA SER A 347 -0.48 1.40 0.57
C SER A 347 0.73 1.63 1.48
N PHE A 348 0.60 2.62 2.37
CA PHE A 348 1.61 3.04 3.32
C PHE A 348 0.96 3.50 4.63
N GLY A 349 1.75 3.58 5.69
CA GLY A 349 1.34 4.20 6.93
C GLY A 349 2.44 4.12 7.99
N LYS A 350 2.33 4.99 9.00
CA LYS A 350 3.32 5.15 10.06
C LYS A 350 2.70 5.57 11.39
N TYR A 351 3.52 5.56 12.45
CA TYR A 351 3.12 5.78 13.84
C TYR A 351 3.60 7.10 14.45
N TYR A 352 4.24 7.93 13.63
CA TYR A 352 4.70 9.27 13.98
C TYR A 352 4.44 10.18 12.79
N SER A 353 3.86 11.36 13.02
CA SER A 353 3.54 12.32 11.95
C SER A 353 3.68 13.73 12.51
N PRO A 354 4.90 14.31 12.47
CA PRO A 354 5.18 15.62 13.02
C PRO A 354 4.31 16.76 12.45
N HIS A 355 3.81 16.60 11.22
CA HIS A 355 2.98 17.58 10.51
C HIS A 355 1.67 16.96 10.01
N SER A 356 1.06 16.09 10.81
CA SER A 356 -0.20 15.40 10.49
C SER A 356 -1.33 16.32 10.02
N GLU A 357 -1.35 17.58 10.44
CA GLU A 357 -2.31 18.59 10.01
C GLU A 357 -2.29 18.86 8.51
N TRP A 358 -1.14 18.78 7.85
CA TRP A 358 -1.06 18.95 6.40
C TRP A 358 -1.77 17.81 5.66
N VAL A 359 -1.61 16.59 6.17
CA VAL A 359 -2.25 15.40 5.64
C VAL A 359 -3.76 15.44 5.91
N TYR A 360 -4.18 15.83 7.12
CA TYR A 360 -5.60 16.01 7.43
C TYR A 360 -6.28 17.05 6.54
N ASP A 361 -5.61 18.16 6.23
CA ASP A 361 -6.17 19.18 5.35
C ASP A 361 -6.18 18.73 3.88
N ALA A 362 -5.25 17.87 3.46
CA ALA A 362 -5.31 17.22 2.15
C ALA A 362 -6.46 16.20 2.05
N ILE A 363 -6.73 15.44 3.12
CA ILE A 363 -7.88 14.51 3.20
C ILE A 363 -9.20 15.27 3.07
N LYS A 364 -9.37 16.37 3.82
CA LYS A 364 -10.56 17.23 3.69
C LYS A 364 -10.70 17.80 2.27
N TYR A 365 -9.58 18.24 1.69
CA TYR A 365 -9.57 18.74 0.32
C TYR A 365 -10.04 17.69 -0.70
N ALA A 366 -9.60 16.44 -0.56
CA ALA A 366 -10.10 15.33 -1.39
C ALA A 366 -11.61 15.12 -1.22
N ALA A 367 -12.11 15.18 0.03
CA ALA A 367 -13.54 15.07 0.31
C ALA A 367 -14.37 16.19 -0.32
N GLU A 368 -13.91 17.44 -0.21
CA GLU A 368 -14.55 18.60 -0.86
C GLU A 368 -14.62 18.47 -2.39
N LYS A 369 -13.76 17.64 -2.98
CA LYS A 369 -13.68 17.38 -4.43
C LYS A 369 -14.33 16.05 -4.84
N ASP A 370 -15.00 15.38 -3.91
CA ASP A 370 -15.64 14.07 -4.11
C ASP A 370 -14.63 13.05 -4.65
N VAL A 371 -13.53 12.89 -3.90
CA VAL A 371 -12.44 11.94 -4.18
C VAL A 371 -12.29 10.98 -3.01
N LEU A 372 -12.44 9.68 -3.29
CA LEU A 372 -12.28 8.62 -2.31
C LEU A 372 -10.79 8.35 -2.04
N ILE A 373 -10.38 8.36 -0.77
CA ILE A 373 -9.07 7.89 -0.35
C ILE A 373 -9.22 6.49 0.28
N VAL A 374 -8.41 5.54 -0.18
CA VAL A 374 -8.35 4.17 0.35
C VAL A 374 -6.95 3.92 0.87
N CYS A 375 -6.82 3.66 2.17
CA CYS A 375 -5.55 3.38 2.81
C CYS A 375 -5.52 1.98 3.43
N ALA A 376 -4.34 1.36 3.45
CA ALA A 376 -4.14 0.10 4.16
C ALA A 376 -4.27 0.28 5.68
N ALA A 377 -4.74 -0.76 6.38
CA ALA A 377 -4.87 -0.77 7.83
C ALA A 377 -3.54 -0.93 8.60
N GLY A 378 -2.50 -1.42 7.93
CA GLY A 378 -1.24 -1.86 8.55
C GLY A 378 -1.08 -3.39 8.52
N ASN A 379 0.13 -3.85 8.82
CA ASN A 379 0.54 -5.26 8.73
C ASN A 379 0.90 -5.89 10.08
N GLU A 380 0.65 -5.18 11.17
CA GLU A 380 1.07 -5.53 12.54
C GLU A 380 0.05 -6.43 13.26
N GLY A 381 -1.08 -6.73 12.62
CA GLY A 381 -2.15 -7.55 13.21
C GLY A 381 -2.85 -6.87 14.39
N MET A 382 -2.79 -5.54 14.47
CA MET A 382 -3.37 -4.76 15.56
C MET A 382 -4.88 -4.53 15.38
N ASP A 383 -5.63 -4.60 16.48
CA ASP A 383 -6.99 -4.06 16.53
C ASP A 383 -6.93 -2.53 16.58
N LEU A 384 -7.35 -1.89 15.49
CA LEU A 384 -7.34 -0.43 15.35
C LEU A 384 -8.39 0.28 16.22
N ASN A 385 -9.36 -0.47 16.76
CA ASN A 385 -10.47 0.05 17.57
C ASN A 385 -10.51 -0.56 18.99
N GLU A 386 -9.39 -1.11 19.45
CA GLU A 386 -9.29 -1.82 20.73
C GLU A 386 -9.85 -0.97 21.89
N GLY A 387 -10.87 -1.49 22.59
CA GLY A 387 -11.50 -0.81 23.72
C GLY A 387 -12.20 0.51 23.36
N GLY A 388 -12.59 0.70 22.10
CA GLY A 388 -13.24 1.92 21.60
C GLY A 388 -12.29 3.11 21.41
N LYS A 389 -10.97 2.87 21.45
CA LYS A 389 -9.94 3.88 21.21
C LYS A 389 -9.31 3.66 19.84
N VAL A 390 -9.23 4.73 19.06
CA VAL A 390 -8.53 4.68 17.78
C VAL A 390 -7.03 4.69 18.05
N LYS A 391 -6.30 3.71 17.50
CA LYS A 391 -4.84 3.65 17.57
C LYS A 391 -4.21 4.80 16.80
N GLU A 392 -3.07 5.29 17.28
CA GLU A 392 -2.30 6.32 16.59
C GLU A 392 -1.67 5.74 15.33
N ARG A 393 -2.11 6.23 14.17
CA ARG A 393 -1.63 5.85 12.84
C ARG A 393 -1.93 6.95 11.83
N TYR A 394 -1.09 7.03 10.80
CA TYR A 394 -1.19 8.03 9.75
C TYR A 394 -0.92 7.39 8.38
N PRO A 395 -1.60 7.84 7.30
CA PRO A 395 -2.75 8.75 7.34
C PRO A 395 -3.97 8.08 7.99
N ASN A 396 -4.82 8.90 8.61
CA ASN A 396 -6.10 8.51 9.14
C ASN A 396 -7.09 9.68 9.00
N ASP A 397 -8.39 9.41 8.99
CA ASP A 397 -9.43 10.43 8.91
C ASP A 397 -9.91 10.92 10.27
N ASN A 398 -9.17 10.65 11.34
CA ASN A 398 -9.49 11.16 12.66
C ASN A 398 -8.24 11.45 13.49
N LYS A 399 -8.39 12.32 14.48
CA LYS A 399 -7.32 12.76 15.40
C LYS A 399 -7.34 11.94 16.68
N LEU A 400 -7.27 10.61 16.56
CA LEU A 400 -7.36 9.66 17.69
C LEU A 400 -8.70 9.75 18.44
N SER A 401 -9.75 10.09 17.70
CA SER A 401 -11.11 10.25 18.20
C SER A 401 -12.06 9.46 17.32
N ALA A 402 -13.23 9.09 17.82
CA ALA A 402 -14.26 8.45 17.01
C ALA A 402 -14.90 9.39 15.96
N THR A 403 -14.53 10.67 15.93
CA THR A 403 -15.05 11.63 14.95
C THR A 403 -14.16 11.67 13.72
N GLU A 404 -14.73 11.22 12.60
CA GLU A 404 -14.14 11.30 11.26
C GLU A 404 -14.14 12.75 10.75
N ILE A 405 -13.12 13.11 9.97
CA ILE A 405 -12.95 14.42 9.34
C ILE A 405 -13.34 14.40 7.84
N SER A 406 -13.66 13.22 7.30
CA SER A 406 -14.04 12.98 5.91
C SER A 406 -15.04 11.83 5.82
N ASP A 407 -15.99 11.92 4.91
CA ASP A 407 -16.93 10.85 4.53
C ASP A 407 -16.46 10.04 3.31
N THR A 408 -15.25 10.33 2.81
CA THR A 408 -14.63 9.74 1.61
C THR A 408 -13.27 9.12 1.92
N PHE A 409 -13.09 8.60 3.13
CA PHE A 409 -11.88 7.89 3.53
C PHE A 409 -12.21 6.46 3.95
N LEU A 410 -11.44 5.49 3.48
CA LEU A 410 -11.57 4.07 3.83
C LEU A 410 -10.25 3.51 4.32
N THR A 411 -10.30 2.78 5.43
CA THR A 411 -9.19 1.96 5.91
C THR A 411 -9.50 0.50 5.65
N ILE A 412 -8.62 -0.21 4.95
CA ILE A 412 -8.84 -1.59 4.50
C ILE A 412 -7.84 -2.54 5.17
N GLY A 413 -8.36 -3.51 5.92
CA GLY A 413 -7.60 -4.67 6.41
C GLY A 413 -7.50 -5.79 5.36
N ALA A 414 -6.73 -6.83 5.67
CA ALA A 414 -6.54 -7.98 4.80
C ALA A 414 -7.19 -9.24 5.37
N LEU A 415 -7.60 -10.14 4.47
CA LEU A 415 -8.07 -11.49 4.79
C LEU A 415 -7.40 -12.49 3.84
N ASN A 416 -7.40 -13.76 4.23
CA ASN A 416 -6.95 -14.86 3.37
C ASN A 416 -8.14 -15.75 2.97
N TYR A 417 -7.91 -16.73 2.10
CA TYR A 417 -8.97 -17.63 1.62
C TYR A 417 -9.46 -18.63 2.70
N ASP A 418 -8.71 -18.79 3.79
CA ASP A 418 -9.04 -19.69 4.90
C ASP A 418 -9.99 -18.96 5.85
N LEU A 419 -11.22 -19.46 5.93
CA LEU A 419 -12.24 -18.95 6.84
C LEU A 419 -12.10 -19.68 8.18
N ASP A 420 -11.00 -19.42 8.88
CA ASP A 420 -10.78 -19.93 10.24
C ASP A 420 -11.62 -19.17 11.29
#